data_AF-A0A0J7K4W6-F1
#
_entry.id   AF-A0A0J7K4W6-F1
#
_cell.length_a   1.000
_cell.length_b   1.000
_cell.length_c   1.000
_cell.angle_alpha   90.00
_cell.angle_beta   90.00
_cell.angle_gamma   90.00
#
_symmetry.space_group_name_H-M   'P 1'
#
loop_
_entity.id
_entity.type
_entity.pdbx_description
1 polymer ?
#
loop_
_entity_poly.entity_id
_entity_poly.type
_entity_poly.pdbx_seq_one_letter_code
_entity_poly.pdbx_strand_id
1 'polypeptide(L)'
;MTGDALHRQQAAMDRARLSLLTASDTLNLAGIYYLQDKATGSDGSWHSLLDESLAALQASEQAFARFERLSATAPEAADALKGSYRLFYDGLKEQAQGLQRSDSIDAFFAVPIQAFQADFNEKYLAYQALNERRGDDVNVRQLAAL
;
A
#
# COMPACT_ATOMS: atom_id res chain seq x y z
N MET A 1 14.73 -21.72 0.29
CA MET A 1 14.05 -20.65 1.05
C MET A 1 13.67 -21.22 2.41
N THR A 2 13.93 -20.51 3.52
CA THR A 2 13.61 -20.96 4.88
C THR A 2 12.31 -20.33 5.37
N GLY A 3 11.68 -20.92 6.42
CA GLY A 3 10.48 -20.35 7.05
C GLY A 3 10.70 -18.91 7.54
N ASP A 4 11.85 -18.65 8.17
CA ASP A 4 12.24 -17.30 8.61
C ASP A 4 12.36 -16.28 7.47
N ALA A 5 12.71 -16.72 6.26
CA ALA A 5 12.75 -15.84 5.10
C ALA A 5 11.34 -15.47 4.63
N LEU A 6 10.42 -16.45 4.59
CA LEU A 6 9.01 -16.24 4.26
C LEU A 6 8.33 -15.32 5.28
N HIS A 7 8.52 -15.57 6.57
CA HIS A 7 7.96 -14.70 7.62
C HIS A 7 8.46 -13.26 7.52
N ARG A 8 9.75 -13.05 7.22
CA ARG A 8 10.30 -11.70 7.03
C ARG A 8 9.74 -11.01 5.79
N GLN A 9 9.52 -11.73 4.69
CA GLN A 9 8.86 -11.19 3.49
C GLN A 9 7.43 -10.77 3.83
N GLN A 10 6.63 -11.66 4.42
CA GLN A 10 5.24 -11.39 4.79
C GLN A 10 5.15 -10.18 5.73
N ALA A 11 5.92 -10.16 6.81
CA ALA A 11 5.90 -9.06 7.78
C ALA A 11 6.30 -7.70 7.17
N ALA A 12 7.20 -7.68 6.18
CA ALA A 12 7.54 -6.46 5.46
C ALA A 12 6.37 -5.98 4.58
N MET A 13 5.71 -6.90 3.89
CA MET A 13 4.56 -6.60 3.05
C MET A 13 3.33 -6.18 3.85
N ASP A 14 3.06 -6.83 5.00
CA ASP A 14 1.96 -6.48 5.90
C ASP A 14 2.11 -5.03 6.38
N ARG A 15 3.33 -4.62 6.73
CA ARG A 15 3.64 -3.24 7.11
C ARG A 15 3.42 -2.27 5.95
N ALA A 16 3.89 -2.62 4.75
CA ALA A 16 3.68 -1.79 3.56
C ALA A 16 2.18 -1.61 3.28
N ARG A 17 1.40 -2.69 3.34
CA ARG A 17 -0.05 -2.68 3.16
C ARG A 17 -0.75 -1.82 4.20
N LEU A 18 -0.45 -2.01 5.48
CA LEU A 18 -1.08 -1.24 6.55
C LEU A 18 -0.87 0.26 6.34
N SER A 19 0.37 0.69 6.12
CA SER A 19 0.69 2.09 5.89
C SER A 19 0.06 2.64 4.59
N LEU A 20 -0.07 1.82 3.55
CA LEU A 20 -0.71 2.24 2.29
C LEU A 20 -2.22 2.46 2.47
N LEU A 21 -2.89 1.59 3.22
CA LEU A 21 -4.31 1.75 3.52
C LEU A 21 -4.56 2.95 4.45
N THR A 22 -3.71 3.16 5.46
CA THR A 22 -3.74 4.39 6.27
C THR A 22 -3.59 5.63 5.40
N ALA A 23 -2.62 5.64 4.47
CA ALA A 23 -2.45 6.76 3.56
C ALA A 23 -3.71 7.03 2.72
N SER A 24 -4.34 5.98 2.17
CA SER A 24 -5.57 6.06 1.38
C SER A 24 -6.73 6.65 2.17
N ASP A 25 -7.01 6.10 3.36
CA ASP A 25 -8.12 6.53 4.20
C ASP A 25 -7.93 7.99 4.66
N THR A 26 -6.72 8.34 5.12
CA THR A 26 -6.40 9.70 5.54
C THR A 26 -6.45 10.69 4.36
N LEU A 27 -6.00 10.30 3.17
CA LEU A 27 -6.06 11.15 1.98
C LEU A 27 -7.50 11.40 1.53
N ASN A 28 -8.34 10.37 1.59
CA ASN A 28 -9.76 10.50 1.30
C ASN A 28 -10.44 11.48 2.28
N LEU A 29 -10.11 11.42 3.56
CA LEU A 29 -10.56 12.40 4.55
C LEU A 29 -10.05 13.81 4.23
N ALA A 30 -8.78 13.97 3.86
CA ALA A 30 -8.23 15.26 3.46
C ALA A 30 -9.02 15.88 2.28
N GLY A 31 -9.37 15.08 1.27
CA GLY A 31 -10.21 15.51 0.16
C GLY A 31 -11.61 15.98 0.58
N ILE A 32 -12.24 15.28 1.54
CA ILE A 32 -13.55 15.68 2.10
C ILE A 32 -13.45 17.04 2.81
N TYR A 33 -12.45 17.21 3.69
CA TYR A 33 -12.27 18.45 4.43
C TYR A 33 -11.88 19.62 3.52
N TYR A 34 -11.11 19.38 2.46
CA TYR A 34 -10.83 20.38 1.44
C TYR A 34 -12.14 20.88 0.78
N LEU A 35 -13.03 19.97 0.38
CA LEU A 35 -14.32 20.35 -0.21
C LEU A 35 -15.21 21.10 0.79
N GLN A 36 -15.17 20.71 2.07
CA GLN A 36 -15.89 21.40 3.13
C GLN A 36 -15.38 22.82 3.32
N ASP A 37 -14.06 23.00 3.47
CA ASP A 37 -13.42 24.31 3.61
C ASP A 37 -13.81 25.25 2.46
N LYS A 38 -13.73 24.74 1.22
CA LYS A 38 -14.17 25.47 0.02
C LYS A 38 -15.65 25.87 0.06
N ALA A 39 -16.52 25.02 0.60
CA ALA A 39 -17.96 25.29 0.69
C ALA A 39 -18.33 26.28 1.80
N THR A 40 -17.59 26.28 2.92
CA THR A 40 -17.86 27.14 4.08
C THR A 40 -17.08 28.44 4.08
N GLY A 41 -16.06 28.57 3.23
CA GLY A 41 -15.09 29.66 3.27
C GLY A 41 -14.08 29.54 4.41
N SER A 42 -13.99 28.35 5.03
CA SER A 42 -12.91 28.00 5.96
C SER A 42 -11.65 27.61 5.17
N ASP A 43 -10.51 27.52 5.82
CA ASP A 43 -9.27 27.06 5.19
C ASP A 43 -8.40 26.26 6.16
N GLY A 44 -7.72 25.25 5.62
CA GLY A 44 -6.64 24.51 6.26
C GLY A 44 -7.03 23.32 7.14
N SER A 45 -8.31 22.94 7.22
CA SER A 45 -8.77 21.77 8.00
C SER A 45 -8.20 20.45 7.46
N TRP A 46 -7.81 20.42 6.19
CA TRP A 46 -7.30 19.25 5.48
C TRP A 46 -5.78 19.11 5.50
N HIS A 47 -5.02 20.15 5.85
CA HIS A 47 -3.55 20.16 5.74
C HIS A 47 -2.89 19.07 6.60
N SER A 48 -3.29 18.94 7.87
CA SER A 48 -2.71 17.92 8.76
C SER A 48 -3.01 16.50 8.29
N LEU A 49 -4.18 16.27 7.67
CA LEU A 49 -4.55 14.99 7.10
C LEU A 49 -3.70 14.68 5.86
N LEU A 50 -3.44 15.67 5.00
CA LEU A 50 -2.52 15.49 3.89
C LEU A 50 -1.11 15.14 4.40
N ASP A 51 -0.59 15.87 5.38
CA ASP A 51 0.74 15.62 5.96
C ASP A 51 0.85 14.20 6.55
N GLU A 52 -0.18 13.77 7.28
CA GLU A 52 -0.26 12.42 7.83
C GLU A 52 -0.33 11.35 6.72
N SER A 53 -1.11 11.59 5.67
CA SER A 53 -1.19 10.69 4.50
C SER A 53 0.18 10.56 3.80
N LEU A 54 0.88 11.68 3.58
CA LEU A 54 2.21 11.68 2.97
C LEU A 54 3.24 10.93 3.83
N ALA A 55 3.19 11.09 5.15
CA ALA A 55 4.02 10.33 6.07
C ALA A 55 3.73 8.83 6.00
N ALA A 56 2.45 8.44 5.93
CA ALA A 56 2.04 7.05 5.77
C ALA A 56 2.48 6.46 4.42
N LEU A 57 2.38 7.22 3.32
CA LEU A 57 2.94 6.82 2.01
C LEU A 57 4.44 6.57 2.11
N GLN A 58 5.19 7.47 2.74
CA GLN A 58 6.63 7.28 2.91
C GLN A 58 6.96 6.02 3.72
N ALA A 59 6.24 5.77 4.81
CA ALA A 59 6.40 4.55 5.62
C ALA A 59 6.07 3.28 4.81
N SER A 60 5.02 3.34 3.98
CA SER A 60 4.65 2.25 3.09
C SER A 60 5.76 1.92 2.10
N GLU A 61 6.30 2.92 1.40
CA GLU A 61 7.35 2.74 0.41
C GLU A 61 8.64 2.16 1.03
N GLN A 62 9.02 2.61 2.22
CA GLN A 62 10.18 2.06 2.93
C GLN A 62 10.00 0.57 3.27
N ALA A 63 8.81 0.19 3.74
CA ALA A 63 8.49 -1.19 4.03
C ALA A 63 8.42 -2.04 2.74
N PHE A 64 7.88 -1.49 1.66
CA PHE A 64 7.80 -2.14 0.36
C PHE A 64 9.18 -2.35 -0.26
N ALA A 65 10.07 -1.36 -0.23
CA ALA A 65 11.46 -1.51 -0.68
C ALA A 65 12.23 -2.58 0.12
N ARG A 66 11.86 -2.82 1.38
CA ARG A 66 12.39 -3.97 2.16
C ARG A 66 11.80 -5.28 1.66
N PHE A 67 10.48 -5.33 1.39
CA PHE A 67 9.83 -6.48 0.80
C PHE A 67 10.43 -6.85 -0.57
N GLU A 68 10.67 -5.88 -1.46
CA GLU A 68 11.27 -6.11 -2.78
C GLU A 68 12.65 -6.76 -2.67
N ARG A 69 13.50 -6.28 -1.75
CA ARG A 69 14.82 -6.91 -1.50
C ARG A 69 14.70 -8.32 -0.96
N LEU A 70 13.77 -8.56 -0.04
CA LEU A 70 13.56 -9.90 0.55
C LEU A 70 12.94 -10.89 -0.45
N SER A 71 12.19 -10.39 -1.43
CA SER A 71 11.46 -11.18 -2.44
C SER A 71 12.12 -11.16 -3.84
N ALA A 72 13.37 -10.72 -3.94
CA ALA A 72 14.08 -10.58 -5.22
C ALA A 72 14.19 -11.90 -6.03
N THR A 73 14.16 -13.05 -5.35
CA THR A 73 14.19 -14.38 -5.97
C THR A 73 12.86 -15.12 -5.85
N ALA A 74 11.77 -14.42 -5.48
CA ALA A 74 10.45 -15.01 -5.34
C ALA A 74 9.74 -15.11 -6.71
N PRO A 75 8.90 -16.13 -6.93
CA PRO A 75 8.22 -16.37 -8.21
C PRO A 75 7.08 -15.38 -8.48
N GLU A 76 6.53 -15.46 -9.70
CA GLU A 76 5.54 -14.60 -10.37
C GLU A 76 4.43 -13.97 -9.50
N ALA A 77 3.89 -14.66 -8.49
CA ALA A 77 2.88 -14.10 -7.59
C ALA A 77 3.39 -12.89 -6.79
N ALA A 78 4.69 -12.81 -6.50
CA ALA A 78 5.29 -11.62 -5.91
C ALA A 78 5.33 -10.45 -6.90
N ASP A 79 5.42 -10.70 -8.20
CA ASP A 79 5.51 -9.65 -9.21
C ASP A 79 4.14 -9.03 -9.49
N ALA A 80 3.08 -9.84 -9.54
CA ALA A 80 1.70 -9.32 -9.60
C ALA A 80 1.37 -8.43 -8.38
N LEU A 81 1.79 -8.86 -7.19
CA LEU A 81 1.64 -8.05 -5.97
C LEU A 81 2.45 -6.75 -6.07
N LYS A 82 3.72 -6.80 -6.50
CA LYS A 82 4.55 -5.60 -6.65
C LYS A 82 3.93 -4.59 -7.63
N GLY A 83 3.43 -5.08 -8.77
CA GLY A 83 2.78 -4.25 -9.78
C GLY A 83 1.52 -3.56 -9.24
N SER A 84 0.63 -4.32 -8.61
CA SER A 84 -0.60 -3.76 -8.01
C SER A 84 -0.32 -2.77 -6.88
N TYR A 85 0.73 -3.00 -6.06
CA TYR A 85 1.19 -2.05 -5.05
C TYR A 85 1.63 -0.74 -5.69
N ARG A 86 2.47 -0.79 -6.74
CA ARG A 86 2.99 0.40 -7.41
C ARG A 86 1.87 1.22 -8.03
N LEU A 87 0.90 0.58 -8.70
CA LEU A 87 -0.28 1.26 -9.25
C LEU A 87 -1.09 1.99 -8.17
N PHE A 88 -1.35 1.33 -7.04
CA PHE A 88 -2.09 1.94 -5.95
C PHE A 88 -1.30 3.08 -5.28
N TYR A 89 -0.02 2.87 -5.01
CA TYR A 89 0.88 3.89 -4.45
C TYR A 89 0.99 5.13 -5.34
N ASP A 90 1.24 4.94 -6.64
CA ASP A 90 1.39 6.04 -7.58
C ASP A 90 0.08 6.81 -7.75
N GLY A 91 -1.06 6.10 -7.75
CA GLY A 91 -2.38 6.73 -7.73
C GLY A 91 -2.58 7.62 -6.51
N LEU A 92 -2.25 7.14 -5.30
CA LEU A 92 -2.38 7.94 -4.07
C LEU A 92 -1.45 9.16 -4.09
N LYS A 93 -0.24 8.99 -4.63
CA LYS A 93 0.71 10.09 -4.80
C LYS A 93 0.18 11.13 -5.80
N GLU A 94 -0.48 10.71 -6.87
CA GLU A 94 -1.13 11.60 -7.83
C GLU A 94 -2.29 12.36 -7.18
N GLN A 95 -3.16 11.68 -6.42
CA GLN A 95 -4.22 12.34 -5.65
C GLN A 95 -3.68 13.37 -4.68
N ALA A 96 -2.66 13.02 -3.88
CA ALA A 96 -2.04 13.92 -2.91
C ALA A 96 -1.48 15.19 -3.60
N GLN A 97 -0.84 15.03 -4.75
CA GLN A 97 -0.38 16.17 -5.55
C GLN A 97 -1.54 17.00 -6.13
N GLY A 98 -2.63 16.35 -6.55
CA GLY A 98 -3.84 17.03 -7.00
C GLY A 98 -4.46 17.89 -5.91
N LEU A 99 -4.43 17.43 -4.66
CA LEU A 99 -4.91 18.20 -3.50
C LEU A 99 -4.00 19.40 -3.16
N GLN A 100 -2.67 19.23 -3.28
CA GLN A 100 -1.69 20.29 -3.05
C GLN A 100 -1.76 21.42 -4.09
N ARG A 101 -2.11 21.08 -5.33
CA ARG A 101 -2.27 22.06 -6.42
C ARG A 101 -3.73 22.51 -6.42
N SER A 102 -4.03 23.49 -5.56
CA SER A 102 -5.36 24.07 -5.25
C SER A 102 -6.30 24.34 -6.43
N ASP A 103 -5.75 24.43 -7.65
CA ASP A 103 -6.43 24.91 -8.84
C ASP A 103 -7.14 23.78 -9.62
N SER A 104 -6.96 22.50 -9.24
CA SER A 104 -7.53 21.37 -9.97
C SER A 104 -7.88 20.17 -9.09
N ILE A 105 -8.88 20.34 -8.21
CA ILE A 105 -9.45 19.23 -7.42
C ILE A 105 -9.97 18.08 -8.29
N ASP A 106 -10.33 18.35 -9.56
CA ASP A 106 -10.73 17.30 -10.51
C ASP A 106 -9.63 16.24 -10.68
N ALA A 107 -8.35 16.62 -10.55
CA ALA A 107 -7.23 15.69 -10.60
C ALA A 107 -7.21 14.72 -9.40
N PHE A 108 -7.69 15.15 -8.23
CA PHE A 108 -7.84 14.28 -7.06
C PHE A 108 -8.91 13.21 -7.31
N PHE A 109 -10.02 13.57 -7.96
CA PHE A 109 -11.13 12.64 -8.21
C PHE A 109 -11.01 11.82 -9.50
N ALA A 110 -10.10 12.18 -10.40
CA ALA A 110 -9.88 11.48 -11.67
C ALA A 110 -9.18 10.11 -11.50
N VAL A 111 -8.41 9.94 -10.41
CA VAL A 111 -7.65 8.70 -10.17
C VAL A 111 -8.60 7.59 -9.67
N PRO A 112 -8.65 6.41 -10.31
CA PRO A 112 -9.56 5.32 -9.93
C PRO A 112 -9.03 4.52 -8.72
N ILE A 113 -8.79 5.18 -7.60
CA ILE A 113 -8.16 4.60 -6.41
C ILE A 113 -8.87 3.37 -5.89
N GLN A 114 -10.20 3.36 -5.87
CA GLN A 114 -10.97 2.21 -5.42
C GLN A 114 -10.65 0.95 -6.24
N ALA A 115 -10.45 1.08 -7.55
CA ALA A 115 -10.07 -0.03 -8.41
C ALA A 115 -8.64 -0.50 -8.15
N PHE A 116 -7.70 0.43 -7.95
CA PHE A 116 -6.31 0.08 -7.63
C PHE A 116 -6.18 -0.59 -6.25
N GLN A 117 -6.91 -0.10 -5.24
CA GLN A 117 -6.97 -0.70 -3.91
C GLN A 117 -7.60 -2.10 -3.95
N ALA A 118 -8.65 -2.30 -4.75
CA ALA A 118 -9.28 -3.60 -4.92
C ALA A 118 -8.32 -4.62 -5.55
N ASP A 119 -7.65 -4.25 -6.66
CA ASP A 119 -6.67 -5.12 -7.32
C ASP A 119 -5.49 -5.44 -6.38
N PHE A 120 -4.95 -4.43 -5.68
CA PHE A 120 -3.89 -4.64 -4.69
C PHE A 120 -4.31 -5.61 -3.58
N ASN A 121 -5.51 -5.47 -3.02
CA ASN A 121 -5.99 -6.38 -1.98
C ASN A 121 -6.14 -7.82 -2.50
N GLU A 122 -6.63 -8.00 -3.72
CA GLU A 122 -6.74 -9.31 -4.35
C GLU A 122 -5.36 -9.99 -4.49
N LYS A 123 -4.38 -9.26 -5.04
CA LYS A 123 -3.01 -9.79 -5.23
C LYS A 123 -2.30 -10.02 -3.90
N TYR A 124 -2.56 -9.20 -2.89
CA TYR A 124 -2.04 -9.38 -1.54
C TYR A 124 -2.57 -10.67 -0.91
N LEU A 125 -3.87 -10.93 -0.98
CA LEU A 125 -4.48 -12.16 -0.45
C LEU A 125 -3.95 -13.40 -1.19
N ALA A 126 -3.79 -13.33 -2.51
CA ALA A 126 -3.19 -14.41 -3.30
C ALA A 126 -1.75 -14.70 -2.87
N TYR A 127 -0.95 -13.67 -2.63
CA TYR A 127 0.43 -13.81 -2.13
C TYR A 127 0.47 -14.40 -0.72
N GLN A 128 -0.39 -13.95 0.20
CA GLN A 128 -0.48 -14.47 1.57
C GLN A 128 -0.79 -15.97 1.58
N ALA A 129 -1.80 -16.40 0.82
CA ALA A 129 -2.18 -17.81 0.72
C ALA A 129 -1.05 -18.68 0.15
N LEU A 130 -0.26 -18.16 -0.80
CA LEU A 130 0.91 -18.87 -1.32
C LEU A 130 2.04 -18.97 -0.30
N ASN A 131 2.27 -17.93 0.49
CA ASN A 131 3.27 -17.95 1.55
C ASN A 131 2.92 -18.92 2.67
N GLU A 132 1.65 -19.01 3.07
CA GLU A 132 1.16 -19.99 4.05
C GLU A 132 1.45 -21.42 3.60
N ARG A 133 1.05 -21.78 2.37
CA ARG A 133 1.34 -23.11 1.79
C ARG A 133 2.84 -23.42 1.76
N ARG A 134 3.67 -22.45 1.40
CA ARG A 134 5.13 -22.61 1.38
C ARG A 134 5.72 -22.77 2.78
N GLY A 135 5.15 -22.09 3.77
CA GLY A 135 5.54 -22.23 5.18
C GLY A 135 5.31 -23.66 5.66
N ASP A 136 4.14 -24.22 5.38
CA ASP A 136 3.79 -25.60 5.72
C ASP A 136 4.74 -26.61 5.05
N ASP A 137 5.01 -26.44 3.75
CA ASP A 137 5.94 -27.30 3.01
C ASP A 137 7.37 -27.27 3.58
N VAL A 138 7.86 -26.08 3.97
CA VAL A 138 9.18 -25.94 4.58
C VAL A 138 9.24 -26.64 5.93
N ASN A 139 8.20 -26.48 6.77
CA ASN A 139 8.12 -27.13 8.07
C ASN A 139 8.14 -28.66 7.95
N VAL A 140 7.36 -29.23 7.01
CA VAL A 140 7.31 -30.68 6.75
C VAL A 140 8.68 -31.22 6.32
N ARG A 141 9.36 -30.53 5.39
CA ARG A 141 10.69 -30.94 4.92
C ARG A 141 11.75 -30.90 6.03
N GLN A 142 11.64 -29.94 6.94
CA GLN A 142 12.59 -29.77 8.03
C GLN A 142 12.40 -30.84 9.11
N LEU A 143 11.15 -31.26 9.37
CA LEU A 143 10.85 -32.41 10.23
C LEU A 143 11.32 -33.74 9.63
N ALA A 144 11.21 -33.91 8.31
CA ALA A 144 11.67 -35.13 7.62
C ALA A 144 13.19 -35.28 7.52
N ALA A 145 13.96 -34.23 7.87
CA ALA A 145 15.42 -34.21 7.82
C ALA A 145 16.09 -34.37 9.21
N LEU A 146 15.30 -34.56 10.26
CA LEU A 146 15.73 -34.87 11.63
C LEU A 146 15.68 -36.37 11.90
#